data_AF-A0A542EWC8-F1
#
_entry.id   AF-A0A542EWC8-F1
#
_cell.length_a   1.000
_cell.length_b   1.000
_cell.length_c   1.000
_cell.angle_alpha   90.00
_cell.angle_beta   90.00
_cell.angle_gamma   90.00
#
_symmetry.space_group_name_H-M   'P 1'
#
loop_
_entity.id
_entity.type
_entity.pdbx_description
1 polymer ?
#
loop_
_entity_poly.entity_id
_entity_poly.type
_entity_poly.pdbx_seq_one_letter_code
_entity_poly.pdbx_strand_id
1 'polypeptide(L)'
;MVVRDNGVADGLRGTTPRPAYPGNRFAGQIPRDTDLMARPRNNPGDLAELPTELRTDRPKGDQIREILENLTRSLAVGTVLPSERVLAERFGVARMTVRQEVDRVVAEGLAARRPGGGTFVAEPRPSRMLASSFTQDMINRGIEPGAKVLEHRVGAADEHLARELEEPIGTPVLHLVRLRTADGDPMAIERTTLSLNRYPGLDEIDFAEKSLYTVLATRYGVTLGMVSASIVAAPPEPSDAELLEIDSTTPCLIITSAPRTASDQVIEFGISTYRSDRYDITVAYRAT
;
A
#
# COMPACT_ATOMS: atom_id res chain seq x y z
N MET A 1 8.58 48.56 47.34
CA MET A 1 10.01 48.69 46.99
C MET A 1 10.53 47.25 46.85
N VAL A 2 10.78 46.61 45.70
CA VAL A 2 11.00 46.94 44.27
C VAL A 2 10.72 45.62 43.49
N VAL A 3 9.69 45.55 42.62
CA VAL A 3 9.72 45.38 41.14
C VAL A 3 10.96 44.72 40.49
N ARG A 4 10.74 43.64 39.72
CA ARG A 4 11.30 43.25 38.38
C ARG A 4 11.18 41.72 38.23
N ASP A 5 10.48 41.07 37.29
CA ASP A 5 10.13 41.25 35.87
C ASP A 5 11.10 40.56 34.87
N ASN A 6 10.49 39.71 34.03
CA ASN A 6 10.85 39.15 32.71
C ASN A 6 11.95 38.08 32.49
N GLY A 7 11.60 37.09 31.65
CA GLY A 7 12.55 36.26 30.90
C GLY A 7 11.94 35.03 30.20
N VAL A 8 11.36 35.22 29.01
CA VAL A 8 10.97 34.17 28.04
C VAL A 8 12.21 33.64 27.28
N ALA A 9 12.27 32.33 27.01
CA ALA A 9 13.04 31.68 25.93
C ALA A 9 12.39 30.29 25.69
N ASP A 10 11.69 30.01 24.59
CA ASP A 10 12.10 29.83 23.18
C ASP A 10 13.09 28.66 22.94
N GLY A 11 12.71 27.78 22.01
CA GLY A 11 13.64 26.93 21.26
C GLY A 11 13.82 25.46 21.68
N LEU A 12 12.90 24.57 21.29
CA LEU A 12 13.26 23.21 20.88
C LEU A 12 12.48 22.78 19.62
N ARG A 13 12.88 23.38 18.49
CA ARG A 13 12.70 22.74 17.17
C ARG A 13 13.86 21.75 17.00
N GLY A 14 13.65 20.50 17.41
CA GLY A 14 14.52 19.38 17.05
C GLY A 14 13.93 18.65 15.86
N THR A 15 14.26 19.09 14.64
CA THR A 15 14.05 18.28 13.43
C THR A 15 15.09 17.19 13.41
N THR A 16 14.78 16.00 13.90
CA THR A 16 15.59 14.81 13.62
C THR A 16 15.43 14.45 12.14
N PRO A 17 16.52 14.34 11.37
CA PRO A 17 16.44 13.97 9.96
C PRO A 17 15.99 12.51 9.83
N ARG A 18 15.08 12.26 8.87
CA ARG A 18 14.75 10.90 8.41
C ARG A 18 16.04 10.19 7.95
N PRO A 19 16.29 8.93 8.30
CA PRO A 19 17.38 8.18 7.70
C PRO A 19 17.13 8.02 6.21
N ALA A 20 18.09 8.49 5.40
CA ALA A 20 18.13 8.22 3.98
C ALA A 20 18.57 6.77 3.76
N TYR A 21 17.82 6.03 2.96
CA TYR A 21 18.23 4.71 2.49
C TYR A 21 19.55 4.85 1.71
N PRO A 22 20.63 4.12 2.07
CA PRO A 22 21.88 4.20 1.34
C PRO A 22 21.68 3.68 -0.08
N GLY A 23 21.87 4.60 -1.03
CA GLY A 23 21.67 4.37 -2.46
C GLY A 23 22.58 3.32 -3.06
N ASN A 24 22.00 2.65 -4.05
CA ASN A 24 22.64 1.73 -4.97
C ASN A 24 23.91 2.36 -5.58
N ARG A 25 25.08 1.79 -5.26
CA ARG A 25 26.39 2.24 -5.77
C ARG A 25 26.64 1.63 -7.15
N PHE A 26 26.34 2.38 -8.20
CA PHE A 26 27.04 2.24 -9.47
C PHE A 26 27.41 3.63 -10.01
N ALA A 27 28.60 4.10 -9.62
CA ALA A 27 29.30 5.19 -10.28
C ALA A 27 30.41 4.57 -11.15
N GLY A 28 30.15 4.45 -12.46
CA GLY A 28 31.15 4.19 -13.49
C GLY A 28 31.22 5.38 -14.44
N GLN A 29 32.45 5.87 -14.67
CA GLN A 29 32.87 7.01 -15.50
C GLN A 29 31.89 7.54 -16.57
N ILE A 30 31.63 8.85 -16.54
CA ILE A 30 31.10 9.63 -17.68
C ILE A 30 32.30 10.18 -18.48
N PRO A 31 32.52 9.80 -19.74
CA PRO A 31 33.39 10.55 -20.63
C PRO A 31 32.72 11.87 -21.01
N ARG A 32 33.44 12.98 -20.83
CA ARG A 32 33.11 14.27 -21.43
C ARG A 32 33.52 14.17 -22.89
N ASP A 33 32.57 14.23 -23.82
CA ASP A 33 32.81 14.84 -25.12
C ASP A 33 31.50 15.31 -25.75
N THR A 34 31.63 16.47 -26.35
CA THR A 34 30.63 17.33 -27.00
C THR A 34 29.99 16.66 -28.22
N ASP A 35 28.74 16.24 -28.10
CA ASP A 35 27.78 16.24 -29.21
C ASP A 35 26.33 16.15 -28.69
N LEU A 36 25.79 17.30 -28.26
CA LEU A 36 24.43 17.43 -27.69
C LEU A 36 23.44 17.88 -28.78
N MET A 37 23.44 17.21 -29.93
CA MET A 37 22.47 17.40 -31.03
C MET A 37 22.05 16.05 -31.62
N ALA A 38 21.25 15.30 -30.86
CA ALA A 38 20.18 14.39 -31.31
C ALA A 38 19.73 13.53 -30.12
N ARG A 39 18.68 13.95 -29.41
CA ARG A 39 17.99 13.04 -28.48
C ARG A 39 17.01 12.18 -29.30
N PRO A 40 17.01 10.84 -29.15
CA PRO A 40 15.99 10.02 -29.76
C PRO A 40 14.63 10.38 -29.15
N ARG A 41 13.67 10.77 -30.00
CA ARG A 41 12.26 10.97 -29.65
C ARG A 41 11.59 9.60 -29.48
N ASN A 42 11.69 9.02 -28.29
CA ASN A 42 10.72 8.03 -27.85
C ASN A 42 9.97 8.64 -26.66
N ASN A 43 8.69 8.94 -26.85
CA ASN A 43 7.80 9.60 -25.89
C ASN A 43 6.90 8.52 -25.26
N PRO A 44 7.15 8.06 -24.03
CA PRO A 44 6.25 7.11 -23.37
C PRO A 44 4.98 7.87 -22.96
N GLY A 45 3.83 7.44 -23.47
CA GLY A 45 2.56 8.20 -23.49
C GLY A 45 1.97 8.32 -24.91
N ASP A 46 2.40 7.46 -25.82
CA ASP A 46 2.06 7.56 -27.23
C ASP A 46 0.58 7.22 -27.45
N LEU A 47 -0.15 8.15 -28.06
CA LEU A 47 -1.57 7.97 -28.38
C LEU A 47 -1.78 6.74 -29.27
N ALA A 48 -0.76 6.29 -29.99
CA ALA A 48 -0.81 5.11 -30.86
C ALA A 48 -1.26 3.83 -30.14
N GLU A 49 -0.97 3.70 -28.85
CA GLU A 49 -1.29 2.49 -28.06
C GLU A 49 -2.70 2.52 -27.45
N LEU A 50 -3.39 3.66 -27.53
CA LEU A 50 -4.75 3.79 -27.03
C LEU A 50 -5.78 3.24 -28.02
N PRO A 51 -6.93 2.74 -27.54
CA PRO A 51 -8.05 2.41 -28.42
C PRO A 51 -8.40 3.60 -29.34
N THR A 52 -8.73 3.30 -30.59
CA THR A 52 -9.14 4.33 -31.56
C THR A 52 -10.62 4.69 -31.41
N GLU A 53 -11.42 3.80 -30.84
CA GLU A 53 -12.86 3.98 -30.61
C GLU A 53 -13.27 3.43 -29.23
N LEU A 54 -14.32 4.04 -28.65
CA LEU A 54 -14.98 3.54 -27.45
C LEU A 54 -16.18 2.69 -27.82
N ARG A 55 -16.44 1.64 -27.04
CA ARG A 55 -17.58 0.75 -27.26
C ARG A 55 -18.90 1.47 -26.98
N THR A 56 -19.93 1.16 -27.75
CA THR A 56 -21.26 1.78 -27.62
C THR A 56 -22.15 1.10 -26.58
N ASP A 57 -21.78 -0.09 -26.12
CA ASP A 57 -22.55 -0.91 -25.16
C ASP A 57 -22.26 -0.59 -23.70
N ARG A 58 -21.33 0.34 -23.42
CA ARG A 58 -20.94 0.76 -22.07
C ARG A 58 -20.84 2.28 -21.97
N PRO A 59 -21.03 2.86 -20.77
CA PRO A 59 -20.80 4.29 -20.55
C PRO A 59 -19.39 4.70 -20.96
N LYS A 60 -19.27 5.76 -21.77
CA LYS A 60 -17.98 6.24 -22.28
C LYS A 60 -17.03 6.68 -21.15
N GLY A 61 -17.56 7.25 -20.07
CA GLY A 61 -16.77 7.64 -18.89
C GLY A 61 -16.06 6.45 -18.24
N ASP A 62 -16.76 5.34 -18.03
CA ASP A 62 -16.17 4.15 -17.41
C ASP A 62 -15.02 3.56 -18.24
N GLN A 63 -15.17 3.57 -19.56
CA GLN A 63 -14.12 3.11 -20.47
C GLN A 63 -12.90 4.06 -20.46
N ILE A 64 -13.14 5.38 -20.43
CA ILE A 64 -12.05 6.38 -20.34
C ILE A 64 -11.29 6.22 -19.03
N ARG A 65 -11.99 5.95 -17.92
CA ARG A 65 -11.38 5.68 -16.62
C ARG A 65 -10.50 4.43 -16.65
N GLU A 66 -11.01 3.31 -17.14
CA GLU A 66 -10.26 2.06 -17.29
C GLU A 66 -8.98 2.26 -18.12
N ILE A 67 -9.07 3.02 -19.22
CA ILE A 67 -7.91 3.38 -20.05
C ILE A 67 -6.90 4.24 -19.27
N LEU A 68 -7.35 5.24 -18.53
CA LEU A 68 -6.48 6.10 -17.74
C LEU A 68 -5.79 5.34 -16.60
N GLU A 69 -6.50 4.45 -15.91
CA GLU A 69 -5.93 3.57 -14.89
C GLU A 69 -4.85 2.67 -15.48
N ASN A 70 -5.12 2.05 -16.64
CA ASN A 70 -4.14 1.20 -17.33
C ASN A 70 -2.90 2.00 -17.77
N LEU A 71 -3.07 3.21 -18.30
CA LEU A 71 -1.97 4.12 -18.64
C LEU A 71 -1.11 4.45 -17.40
N THR A 72 -1.74 4.74 -16.26
CA THR A 72 -0.99 5.05 -15.04
C THR A 72 -0.21 3.85 -14.48
N ARG A 73 -0.62 2.62 -14.81
CA ARG A 73 0.10 1.39 -14.44
C ARG A 73 1.24 1.04 -15.41
N SER A 74 1.09 1.38 -16.69
CA SER A 74 2.07 1.03 -17.73
C SER A 74 3.17 2.07 -17.91
N LEU A 75 2.94 3.31 -17.50
CA LEU A 75 3.89 4.41 -17.66
C LEU A 75 4.71 4.65 -16.38
N ALA A 76 5.95 5.10 -16.55
CA ALA A 76 6.81 5.43 -15.43
C ALA A 76 6.26 6.62 -14.63
N VAL A 77 6.52 6.64 -13.32
CA VAL A 77 6.21 7.77 -12.43
C VAL A 77 6.76 9.08 -12.99
N GLY A 78 5.97 10.15 -12.91
CA GLY A 78 6.33 11.47 -13.42
C GLY A 78 6.12 11.64 -14.93
N THR A 79 5.77 10.57 -15.66
CA THR A 79 5.40 10.65 -17.09
C THR A 79 4.16 11.51 -17.26
N VAL A 80 4.17 12.39 -18.25
CA VAL A 80 3.03 13.28 -18.55
C VAL A 80 1.95 12.47 -19.29
N LEU A 81 0.74 12.44 -18.73
CA LEU A 81 -0.42 11.87 -19.40
C LEU A 81 -0.87 12.78 -20.55
N PRO A 82 -1.50 12.22 -21.61
CA PRO A 82 -2.09 13.02 -22.66
C PRO A 82 -3.09 14.04 -22.10
N SER A 83 -3.09 15.25 -22.66
CA SER A 83 -3.97 16.31 -22.17
C SER A 83 -5.46 15.97 -22.35
N GLU A 84 -6.32 16.55 -21.50
CA GLU A 84 -7.79 16.39 -21.59
C GLU A 84 -8.34 16.67 -23.00
N ARG A 85 -7.75 17.66 -23.69
CA ARG A 85 -8.14 18.03 -25.06
C ARG A 85 -7.81 16.91 -26.05
N VAL A 86 -6.59 16.38 -25.96
CA VAL A 86 -6.10 15.32 -26.84
C VAL A 86 -6.91 14.03 -26.66
N LEU A 87 -7.20 13.66 -25.41
CA LEU A 87 -8.03 12.49 -25.11
C LEU A 87 -9.48 12.68 -25.59
N ALA A 88 -10.04 13.88 -25.46
CA ALA A 88 -11.39 14.19 -25.93
C ALA A 88 -11.50 14.10 -27.45
N GLU A 89 -10.50 14.64 -28.17
CA GLU A 89 -10.39 14.52 -29.63
C GLU A 89 -10.22 13.06 -30.06
N ARG A 90 -9.34 12.31 -29.38
CA ARG A 90 -9.07 10.90 -29.67
C ARG A 90 -10.31 10.02 -29.54
N PHE A 91 -11.11 10.22 -28.49
CA PHE A 91 -12.26 9.35 -28.20
C PHE A 91 -13.60 9.92 -28.69
N GLY A 92 -13.62 11.09 -29.32
CA GLY A 92 -14.84 11.73 -29.80
C GLY A 92 -15.85 12.01 -28.70
N VAL A 93 -15.39 12.55 -27.57
CA VAL A 93 -16.22 12.87 -26.39
C VAL A 93 -16.10 14.33 -25.98
N ALA A 94 -17.06 14.82 -25.18
CA ALA A 94 -16.96 16.14 -24.58
C ALA A 94 -15.76 16.19 -23.62
N ARG A 95 -15.02 17.30 -23.66
CA ARG A 95 -13.86 17.52 -22.75
C ARG A 95 -14.22 17.39 -21.27
N MET A 96 -15.45 17.77 -20.90
CA MET A 96 -15.93 17.63 -19.52
C MET A 96 -16.01 16.17 -19.07
N THR A 97 -16.35 15.24 -19.96
CA THR A 97 -16.36 13.80 -19.66
C THR A 97 -14.96 13.29 -19.35
N VAL A 98 -13.97 13.66 -20.17
CA VAL A 98 -12.57 13.29 -19.90
C VAL A 98 -12.08 13.93 -18.61
N ARG A 99 -12.39 15.21 -18.39
CA ARG A 99 -11.99 15.92 -17.17
C ARG A 99 -12.51 15.22 -15.91
N GLN A 100 -13.78 14.79 -15.90
CA GLN A 100 -14.36 14.07 -14.78
C GLN A 100 -13.60 12.79 -14.44
N GLU A 101 -13.20 12.01 -15.44
CA GLU A 101 -12.45 10.77 -15.20
C GLU A 101 -10.99 11.04 -14.83
N VAL A 102 -10.35 12.06 -15.42
CA VAL A 102 -9.03 12.52 -14.98
C VAL A 102 -9.08 12.99 -13.52
N ASP A 103 -10.12 13.72 -13.12
CA ASP A 103 -10.30 14.17 -11.74
C ASP A 103 -10.48 12.98 -10.78
N ARG A 104 -11.15 11.90 -11.21
CA ARG A 104 -11.26 10.65 -10.43
C ARG A 104 -9.92 9.95 -10.26
N VAL A 105 -9.17 9.74 -11.34
CA VAL A 105 -7.83 9.12 -11.30
C VAL A 105 -6.85 9.96 -10.47
N VAL A 106 -6.99 11.30 -10.49
CA VAL A 106 -6.26 12.20 -9.60
C VAL A 106 -6.72 12.10 -8.15
N ALA A 107 -8.03 11.99 -7.91
CA ALA A 107 -8.60 11.81 -6.58
C ALA A 107 -8.19 10.48 -5.94
N GLU A 108 -8.02 9.43 -6.76
CA GLU A 108 -7.54 8.09 -6.39
C GLU A 108 -6.01 8.03 -6.22
N GLY A 109 -5.30 9.12 -6.53
CA GLY A 109 -3.86 9.22 -6.30
C GLY A 109 -2.99 8.51 -7.35
N LEU A 110 -3.58 8.03 -8.45
CA LEU A 110 -2.87 7.42 -9.58
C LEU A 110 -2.21 8.46 -10.49
N ALA A 111 -2.75 9.68 -10.51
CA ALA A 111 -2.21 10.81 -11.25
C ALA A 111 -2.19 12.09 -10.40
N ALA A 112 -1.39 13.07 -10.79
CA ALA A 112 -1.32 14.37 -10.12
C ALA A 112 -1.26 15.52 -11.13
N ARG A 113 -1.77 16.69 -10.74
CA ARG A 113 -1.74 17.91 -11.56
C ARG A 113 -0.58 18.80 -11.12
N ARG A 114 0.21 19.29 -12.09
CA ARG A 114 1.23 20.33 -11.88
C ARG A 114 0.74 21.63 -12.51
N PRO A 115 0.69 22.76 -11.77
CA PRO A 115 0.34 24.06 -12.35
C PRO A 115 1.24 24.35 -13.56
N GLY A 116 0.63 24.60 -14.73
CA GLY A 116 1.34 24.85 -15.99
C GLY A 116 2.06 23.65 -16.63
N GLY A 117 2.08 22.48 -15.98
CA GLY A 117 2.86 21.30 -16.42
C GLY A 117 2.03 20.10 -16.88
N GLY A 118 0.70 20.15 -16.74
CA GLY A 118 -0.20 19.05 -17.13
C GLY A 118 -0.49 18.05 -16.02
N THR A 119 -1.04 16.90 -16.40
CA THR A 119 -1.34 15.78 -15.51
C THR A 119 -0.26 14.72 -15.70
N PHE A 120 0.33 14.20 -14.63
CA PHE A 120 1.42 13.23 -14.68
C PHE A 120 1.08 12.00 -13.83
N VAL A 121 1.66 10.86 -14.17
CA VAL A 121 1.60 9.64 -13.36
C VAL A 121 2.17 9.97 -11.99
N ALA A 122 1.34 9.82 -10.96
CA ALA A 122 1.78 10.14 -9.61
C ALA A 122 2.79 9.08 -9.14
N GLU A 123 3.68 9.45 -8.22
CA GLU A 123 4.28 8.45 -7.34
C GLU A 123 3.13 7.68 -6.69
N PRO A 124 3.16 6.33 -6.66
CA PRO A 124 2.16 5.54 -5.96
C PRO A 124 2.02 6.12 -4.56
N ARG A 125 0.91 6.80 -4.29
CA ARG A 125 0.64 7.28 -2.94
C ARG A 125 0.07 6.07 -2.21
N PRO A 126 0.72 5.56 -1.15
CA PRO A 126 0.16 4.48 -0.35
C PRO A 126 -0.99 5.03 0.50
N SER A 127 -2.10 5.44 -0.12
CA SER A 127 -3.32 5.86 0.58
C SER A 127 -4.32 4.71 0.60
N ARG A 128 -3.90 3.58 1.18
CA ARG A 128 -4.79 2.54 1.72
C ARG A 128 -3.99 1.50 2.50
N MET A 129 -2.99 1.92 3.27
CA MET A 129 -2.08 0.97 3.92
C MET A 129 -2.78 0.04 4.94
N LEU A 130 -3.80 0.55 5.64
CA LEU A 130 -4.67 -0.28 6.48
C LEU A 130 -5.68 -1.12 5.68
N ALA A 131 -5.81 -0.92 4.37
CA ALA A 131 -6.72 -1.64 3.50
C ALA A 131 -6.01 -2.31 2.30
N SER A 132 -4.70 -2.52 2.39
CA SER A 132 -3.89 -3.23 1.40
C SER A 132 -3.10 -4.32 2.11
N SER A 133 -2.94 -5.48 1.48
CA SER A 133 -2.07 -6.52 2.01
C SER A 133 -0.62 -6.05 2.09
N PHE A 134 0.17 -6.60 3.01
CA PHE A 134 1.62 -6.33 3.09
C PHE A 134 2.31 -6.46 1.73
N THR A 135 2.01 -7.53 0.98
CA THR A 135 2.57 -7.75 -0.36
C THR A 135 2.30 -6.56 -1.28
N GLN A 136 1.07 -6.05 -1.29
CA GLN A 136 0.72 -4.90 -2.12
C GLN A 136 1.39 -3.62 -1.63
N ASP A 137 1.52 -3.43 -0.31
CA ASP A 137 2.20 -2.27 0.26
C ASP A 137 3.70 -2.24 -0.13
N MET A 138 4.42 -3.36 -0.02
CA MET A 138 5.82 -3.43 -0.46
C MET A 138 5.97 -3.16 -1.96
N ILE A 139 5.11 -3.77 -2.79
CA ILE A 139 5.10 -3.52 -4.25
C ILE A 139 4.88 -2.03 -4.53
N ASN A 140 3.94 -1.39 -3.84
CA ASN A 140 3.67 0.04 -4.00
C ASN A 140 4.86 0.92 -3.58
N ARG A 141 5.68 0.44 -2.63
CA ARG A 141 6.92 1.07 -2.18
C ARG A 141 8.14 0.73 -3.06
N GLY A 142 7.98 -0.13 -4.07
CA GLY A 142 9.08 -0.59 -4.94
C GLY A 142 10.04 -1.56 -4.24
N ILE A 143 9.58 -2.24 -3.20
CA ILE A 143 10.32 -3.19 -2.37
C ILE A 143 9.83 -4.61 -2.70
N GLU A 144 10.73 -5.59 -2.74
CA GLU A 144 10.38 -6.99 -2.95
C GLU A 144 9.78 -7.60 -1.66
N PRO A 145 8.49 -8.02 -1.67
CA PRO A 145 7.88 -8.66 -0.51
C PRO A 145 8.28 -10.13 -0.42
N GLY A 146 8.68 -10.57 0.77
CA GLY A 146 8.86 -11.99 1.08
C GLY A 146 8.11 -12.43 2.33
N ALA A 147 8.11 -13.75 2.54
CA ALA A 147 7.49 -14.38 3.70
C ALA A 147 8.22 -15.65 4.11
N LYS A 148 8.31 -15.91 5.42
CA LYS A 148 8.65 -17.21 5.99
C LYS A 148 7.54 -17.60 6.96
N VAL A 149 6.90 -18.75 6.71
CA VAL A 149 5.88 -19.30 7.61
C VAL A 149 6.56 -19.80 8.88
N LEU A 150 6.14 -19.27 10.02
CA LEU A 150 6.63 -19.64 11.36
C LEU A 150 5.67 -20.59 12.07
N GLU A 151 4.36 -20.38 11.89
CA GLU A 151 3.32 -21.28 12.40
C GLU A 151 2.23 -21.42 11.34
N HIS A 152 1.77 -22.65 11.15
CA HIS A 152 0.62 -22.98 10.33
C HIS A 152 -0.13 -24.11 11.02
N ARG A 153 -1.10 -23.76 11.87
CA ARG A 153 -1.73 -24.70 12.79
C ARG A 153 -3.23 -24.53 12.86
N VAL A 154 -3.96 -25.64 12.81
CA VAL A 154 -5.39 -25.68 13.10
C VAL A 154 -5.61 -25.73 14.61
N GLY A 155 -6.51 -24.89 15.09
CA GLY A 155 -6.94 -24.82 16.48
C GLY A 155 -8.45 -24.65 16.59
N ALA A 156 -8.91 -24.35 17.81
CA ALA A 156 -10.29 -24.02 18.09
C ALA A 156 -10.36 -22.62 18.70
N ALA A 157 -11.34 -21.82 18.29
CA ALA A 157 -11.55 -20.48 18.82
C ALA A 157 -11.89 -20.53 20.32
N ASP A 158 -11.08 -19.85 21.14
CA ASP A 158 -11.40 -19.57 22.53
C ASP A 158 -12.43 -18.44 22.65
N GLU A 159 -12.77 -18.02 23.88
CA GLU A 159 -13.75 -16.94 24.12
C GLU A 159 -13.34 -15.59 23.51
N HIS A 160 -12.04 -15.32 23.39
CA HIS A 160 -11.57 -14.07 22.80
C HIS A 160 -11.67 -14.14 21.28
N LEU A 161 -11.08 -15.16 20.66
CA LEU A 161 -11.10 -15.35 19.22
C LEU A 161 -12.52 -15.53 18.68
N ALA A 162 -13.39 -16.23 19.40
CA ALA A 162 -14.80 -16.36 19.04
C ALA A 162 -15.51 -15.00 18.95
N ARG A 163 -15.23 -14.10 19.90
CA ARG A 163 -15.77 -12.73 19.87
C ARG A 163 -15.20 -11.91 18.73
N GLU A 164 -13.87 -11.90 18.57
CA GLU A 164 -13.21 -11.10 17.53
C GLU A 164 -13.57 -11.57 16.12
N LEU A 165 -13.73 -12.88 15.93
CA LEU A 165 -14.12 -13.47 14.65
C LEU A 165 -15.63 -13.46 14.42
N GLU A 166 -16.45 -13.18 15.44
CA GLU A 166 -17.91 -13.33 15.42
C GLU A 166 -18.36 -14.77 15.08
N GLU A 167 -17.72 -15.75 15.74
CA GLU A 167 -17.99 -17.18 15.58
C GLU A 167 -18.36 -17.82 16.92
N PRO A 168 -19.01 -19.00 16.92
CA PRO A 168 -19.16 -19.79 18.13
C PRO A 168 -17.80 -20.19 18.74
N ILE A 169 -17.74 -20.26 20.07
CA ILE A 169 -16.60 -20.88 20.79
C ILE A 169 -16.41 -22.31 20.29
N GLY A 170 -15.16 -22.72 20.10
CA GLY A 170 -14.79 -24.03 19.58
C GLY A 170 -14.78 -24.12 18.05
N THR A 171 -15.13 -23.04 17.33
CA THR A 171 -15.05 -22.99 15.88
C THR A 171 -13.62 -23.32 15.41
N PRO A 172 -13.44 -24.21 14.42
CA PRO A 172 -12.12 -24.50 13.87
C PRO A 172 -11.51 -23.24 13.24
N VAL A 173 -10.27 -22.94 13.61
CA VAL A 173 -9.53 -21.77 13.13
C VAL A 173 -8.15 -22.16 12.62
N LEU A 174 -7.68 -21.44 11.60
CA LEU A 174 -6.30 -21.48 11.17
C LEU A 174 -5.53 -20.37 11.89
N HIS A 175 -4.50 -20.73 12.65
CA HIS A 175 -3.48 -19.82 13.13
C HIS A 175 -2.32 -19.82 12.12
N LEU A 176 -2.08 -18.66 11.54
CA LEU A 176 -1.01 -18.43 10.57
C LEU A 176 -0.07 -17.35 11.14
N VAL A 177 1.18 -17.71 11.42
CA VAL A 177 2.22 -16.77 11.82
C VAL A 177 3.30 -16.72 10.75
N ARG A 178 3.64 -15.51 10.30
CA ARG A 178 4.60 -15.29 9.22
C ARG A 178 5.59 -14.18 9.57
N LEU A 179 6.86 -14.45 9.34
CA LEU A 179 7.88 -13.40 9.24
C LEU A 179 7.81 -12.81 7.84
N ARG A 180 7.47 -11.53 7.74
CA ARG A 180 7.43 -10.76 6.51
C ARG A 180 8.78 -10.10 6.26
N THR A 181 9.25 -10.15 5.03
CA THR A 181 10.51 -9.54 4.63
C THR A 181 10.31 -8.49 3.54
N ALA A 182 11.25 -7.55 3.51
CA ALA A 182 11.36 -6.45 2.55
C ALA A 182 12.78 -6.53 1.96
N ASP A 183 12.91 -6.83 0.68
CA ASP A 183 14.20 -7.09 0.02
C ASP A 183 15.05 -8.16 0.75
N GLY A 184 14.38 -9.16 1.32
CA GLY A 184 15.01 -10.24 2.09
C GLY A 184 15.22 -9.95 3.57
N ASP A 185 15.17 -8.70 4.01
CA ASP A 185 15.37 -8.33 5.41
C ASP A 185 14.06 -8.43 6.23
N PRO A 186 14.10 -8.91 7.49
CA PRO A 186 12.93 -8.95 8.38
C PRO A 186 12.26 -7.58 8.55
N MET A 187 10.94 -7.53 8.41
CA MET A 187 10.16 -6.28 8.50
C MET A 187 9.04 -6.37 9.53
N ALA A 188 8.32 -7.49 9.54
CA ALA A 188 7.18 -7.67 10.44
C ALA A 188 6.95 -9.13 10.80
N ILE A 189 6.31 -9.37 11.94
CA ILE A 189 5.71 -10.67 12.27
C ILE A 189 4.21 -10.48 12.24
N GLU A 190 3.55 -11.15 11.31
CA GLU A 190 2.09 -11.17 11.20
C GLU A 190 1.55 -12.42 11.88
N ARG A 191 0.64 -12.24 12.84
CA ARG A 191 -0.13 -13.32 13.47
C ARG A 191 -1.57 -13.16 13.09
N THR A 192 -2.09 -14.07 12.29
CA THR A 192 -3.44 -14.01 11.77
C THR A 192 -4.22 -15.26 12.17
N THR A 193 -5.45 -15.06 12.63
CA THR A 193 -6.40 -16.15 12.88
C THR A 193 -7.59 -16.02 11.93
N LEU A 194 -7.94 -17.10 11.24
CA LEU A 194 -9.06 -17.16 10.30
C LEU A 194 -10.01 -18.31 10.63
N SER A 195 -11.31 -18.12 10.40
CA SER A 195 -12.32 -19.16 10.57
C SER A 195 -12.29 -20.16 9.40
N LEU A 196 -12.14 -21.45 9.71
CA LEU A 196 -12.22 -22.52 8.71
C LEU A 196 -13.67 -22.87 8.33
N ASN A 197 -14.67 -22.44 9.11
CA ASN A 197 -16.07 -22.50 8.68
C ASN A 197 -16.33 -21.56 7.50
N ARG A 198 -15.71 -20.36 7.53
CA ARG A 198 -15.80 -19.39 6.43
C ARG A 198 -14.90 -19.77 5.25
N TYR A 199 -13.71 -20.29 5.54
CA TYR A 199 -12.70 -20.60 4.53
C TYR A 199 -12.30 -22.08 4.59
N PRO A 200 -13.19 -23.00 4.17
CA PRO A 200 -12.88 -24.43 4.21
C PRO A 200 -11.69 -24.77 3.30
N GLY A 201 -10.76 -25.59 3.82
CA GLY A 201 -9.54 -26.00 3.13
C GLY A 201 -8.48 -24.90 3.00
N LEU A 202 -8.60 -23.80 3.77
CA LEU A 202 -7.57 -22.76 3.83
C LEU A 202 -6.29 -23.29 4.48
N ASP A 203 -6.42 -24.22 5.43
CA ASP A 203 -5.34 -24.92 6.12
C ASP A 203 -4.56 -25.91 5.23
N GLU A 204 -5.05 -26.19 4.03
CA GLU A 204 -4.34 -27.04 3.06
C GLU A 204 -3.40 -26.22 2.16
N ILE A 205 -3.38 -24.89 2.32
CA ILE A 205 -2.67 -23.98 1.42
C ILE A 205 -1.30 -23.63 1.98
N ASP A 206 -0.27 -23.82 1.16
CA ASP A 206 1.07 -23.32 1.47
C ASP A 206 1.14 -21.79 1.29
N PHE A 207 1.32 -21.09 2.41
CA PHE A 207 1.45 -19.63 2.48
C PHE A 207 2.91 -19.14 2.49
N ALA A 208 3.90 -20.00 2.24
CA ALA A 208 5.28 -19.57 1.99
C ALA A 208 5.37 -18.74 0.70
N GLU A 209 4.72 -19.22 -0.36
CA GLU A 209 4.78 -18.59 -1.70
C GLU A 209 3.51 -17.81 -2.06
N LYS A 210 2.45 -17.90 -1.24
CA LYS A 210 1.14 -17.33 -1.56
C LYS A 210 0.76 -16.18 -0.63
N SER A 211 0.25 -15.11 -1.23
CA SER A 211 -0.39 -14.01 -0.51
C SER A 211 -1.76 -14.47 0.03
N LEU A 212 -1.95 -14.34 1.35
CA LEU A 212 -3.20 -14.66 2.05
C LEU A 212 -4.39 -13.97 1.41
N TYR A 213 -4.32 -12.65 1.25
CA TYR A 213 -5.41 -11.86 0.67
C TYR A 213 -5.66 -12.18 -0.81
N THR A 214 -4.64 -12.59 -1.56
CA THR A 214 -4.83 -13.08 -2.93
C THR A 214 -5.62 -14.37 -2.92
N VAL A 215 -5.25 -15.33 -2.07
CA VAL A 215 -5.98 -16.60 -1.90
C VAL A 215 -7.43 -16.35 -1.46
N LEU A 216 -7.65 -15.50 -0.46
CA LEU A 216 -8.98 -15.13 0.02
C LEU A 216 -9.85 -14.53 -1.09
N ALA A 217 -9.30 -13.61 -1.88
CA ALA A 217 -10.00 -13.01 -3.01
C ALA A 217 -10.31 -14.05 -4.11
N THR A 218 -9.33 -14.84 -4.53
CA THR A 218 -9.49 -15.73 -5.70
C THR A 218 -10.29 -16.99 -5.41
N ARG A 219 -10.15 -17.58 -4.21
CA ARG A 219 -10.79 -18.86 -3.85
C ARG A 219 -12.12 -18.68 -3.14
N TYR A 220 -12.28 -17.61 -2.37
CA TYR A 220 -13.45 -17.38 -1.52
C TYR A 220 -14.21 -16.10 -1.87
N GLY A 221 -13.78 -15.34 -2.88
CA GLY A 221 -14.45 -14.12 -3.32
C GLY A 221 -14.39 -12.97 -2.30
N VAL A 222 -13.47 -13.05 -1.34
CA VAL A 222 -13.34 -12.03 -0.28
C VAL A 222 -12.96 -10.70 -0.89
N THR A 223 -13.80 -9.69 -0.67
CA THR A 223 -13.54 -8.31 -1.05
C THR A 223 -13.47 -7.46 0.21
N LEU A 224 -12.33 -6.82 0.43
CA LEU A 224 -12.10 -5.96 1.59
C LEU A 224 -13.03 -4.74 1.55
N GLY A 225 -13.79 -4.53 2.62
CA GLY A 225 -14.71 -3.41 2.77
C GLY A 225 -14.18 -2.34 3.72
N MET A 226 -14.04 -2.70 5.00
CA MET A 226 -13.62 -1.80 6.07
C MET A 226 -12.49 -2.44 6.87
N VAL A 227 -11.52 -1.64 7.29
CA VAL A 227 -10.51 -2.09 8.25
C VAL A 227 -10.51 -1.17 9.46
N SER A 228 -10.75 -1.76 10.63
CA SER A 228 -10.50 -1.14 11.91
C SER A 228 -9.19 -1.68 12.46
N ALA A 229 -8.28 -0.78 12.85
CA ALA A 229 -7.00 -1.15 13.42
C ALA A 229 -6.64 -0.25 14.60
N SER A 230 -6.08 -0.86 15.65
CA SER A 230 -5.40 -0.18 16.74
C SER A 230 -3.89 -0.27 16.49
N ILE A 231 -3.18 0.84 16.69
CA ILE A 231 -1.73 0.91 16.50
C ILE A 231 -1.12 1.40 17.82
N VAL A 232 -0.22 0.60 18.39
CA VAL A 232 0.46 0.89 19.66
C VAL A 232 1.96 0.80 19.46
N ALA A 233 2.71 1.77 19.99
CA ALA A 233 4.16 1.66 20.08
C ALA A 233 4.55 0.92 21.37
N ALA A 234 5.25 -0.19 21.25
CA ALA A 234 5.70 -1.01 22.39
C ALA A 234 7.04 -1.70 22.08
N PRO A 235 7.84 -2.08 23.09
CA PRO A 235 8.97 -2.98 22.85
C PRO A 235 8.49 -4.33 22.30
N PRO A 236 9.29 -5.03 21.50
CA PRO A 236 8.97 -6.37 21.02
C PRO A 236 8.98 -7.37 22.19
N GLU A 237 8.17 -8.41 22.07
CA GLU A 237 8.38 -9.62 22.85
C GLU A 237 9.79 -10.19 22.55
N PRO A 238 10.47 -10.84 23.51
CA PRO A 238 11.83 -11.35 23.29
C PRO A 238 11.97 -12.26 22.07
N SER A 239 10.97 -13.11 21.81
CA SER A 239 10.94 -13.97 20.62
C SER A 239 10.82 -13.18 19.32
N ASP A 240 10.09 -12.06 19.35
CA ASP A 240 9.89 -11.20 18.19
C ASP A 240 11.15 -10.41 17.88
N ALA A 241 11.87 -9.96 18.91
CA ALA A 241 13.14 -9.26 18.76
C ALA A 241 14.18 -10.13 18.03
N GLU A 242 14.27 -11.42 18.40
CA GLU A 242 15.17 -12.38 17.75
C GLU A 242 14.78 -12.61 16.28
N LEU A 243 13.51 -12.87 16.00
CA LEU A 243 13.00 -13.11 14.65
C LEU A 243 13.09 -11.89 13.73
N LEU A 244 12.93 -10.68 14.29
CA LEU A 244 13.04 -9.41 13.57
C LEU A 244 14.49 -8.90 13.48
N GLU A 245 15.43 -9.55 14.17
CA GLU A 245 16.82 -9.12 14.24
C GLU A 245 16.95 -7.66 14.73
N ILE A 246 16.25 -7.34 15.83
CA ILE A 246 16.30 -6.03 16.52
C ILE A 246 16.73 -6.18 17.99
N ASP A 247 17.21 -5.07 18.56
CA ASP A 247 17.40 -4.97 20.00
C ASP A 247 16.05 -4.99 20.73
N SER A 248 15.99 -5.60 21.92
CA SER A 248 14.76 -5.71 22.73
C SER A 248 14.18 -4.38 23.19
N THR A 249 14.95 -3.29 23.10
CA THR A 249 14.50 -1.92 23.40
C THR A 249 14.03 -1.16 22.15
N THR A 250 14.21 -1.73 20.95
CA THR A 250 13.78 -1.09 19.69
C THR A 250 12.26 -1.01 19.67
N PRO A 251 11.65 0.20 19.59
CA PRO A 251 10.21 0.29 19.51
C PRO A 251 9.65 -0.45 18.29
N CYS A 252 8.51 -1.09 18.47
CA CYS A 252 7.75 -1.72 17.41
C CYS A 252 6.36 -1.10 17.33
N LEU A 253 5.78 -1.09 16.14
CA LEU A 253 4.37 -0.81 15.92
C LEU A 253 3.61 -2.12 16.03
N ILE A 254 2.83 -2.27 17.09
CA ILE A 254 1.90 -3.38 17.29
C ILE A 254 0.56 -2.97 16.70
N ILE A 255 0.16 -3.64 15.64
CA ILE A 255 -1.06 -3.38 14.89
C ILE A 255 -2.04 -4.52 15.14
N THR A 256 -3.14 -4.23 15.83
CA THR A 256 -4.26 -5.16 16.00
C THR A 256 -5.37 -4.77 15.05
N SER A 257 -5.86 -5.69 14.23
CA SER A 257 -6.88 -5.40 13.22
C SER A 257 -7.90 -6.52 13.06
N ALA A 258 -9.13 -6.13 12.74
CA ALA A 258 -10.23 -7.04 12.38
C ALA A 258 -10.87 -6.55 11.07
N PRO A 259 -10.21 -6.77 9.93
CA PRO A 259 -10.73 -6.34 8.63
C PRO A 259 -12.03 -7.07 8.30
N ARG A 260 -12.94 -6.34 7.66
CA ARG A 260 -14.28 -6.80 7.28
C ARG A 260 -14.49 -6.72 5.78
N THR A 261 -15.35 -7.60 5.27
CA THR A 261 -15.80 -7.56 3.88
C THR A 261 -16.71 -6.36 3.62
N ALA A 262 -17.03 -6.10 2.35
CA ALA A 262 -18.05 -5.11 1.99
C ALA A 262 -19.46 -5.44 2.53
N SER A 263 -19.70 -6.70 2.90
CA SER A 263 -20.94 -7.16 3.55
C SER A 263 -20.82 -7.22 5.08
N ASP A 264 -19.84 -6.52 5.66
CA ASP A 264 -19.61 -6.39 7.11
C ASP A 264 -19.26 -7.70 7.85
N GLN A 265 -18.82 -8.73 7.14
CA GLN A 265 -18.35 -9.98 7.75
C GLN A 265 -16.86 -9.86 8.12
N VAL A 266 -16.48 -10.22 9.34
CA VAL A 266 -15.05 -10.29 9.73
C VAL A 266 -14.31 -11.26 8.81
N ILE A 267 -13.13 -10.87 8.32
CA ILE A 267 -12.29 -11.71 7.46
C ILE A 267 -11.32 -12.49 8.33
N GLU A 268 -10.60 -11.79 9.19
CA GLU A 268 -9.60 -12.36 10.09
C GLU A 268 -9.49 -11.50 11.35
N PHE A 269 -8.84 -12.05 12.37
CA PHE A 269 -8.31 -11.27 13.48
C PHE A 269 -6.79 -11.35 13.45
N GLY A 270 -6.13 -10.20 13.42
CA GLY A 270 -4.69 -10.10 13.21
C GLY A 270 -4.00 -9.23 14.27
N ILE A 271 -2.84 -9.69 14.73
CA ILE A 271 -1.89 -8.91 15.54
C ILE A 271 -0.55 -8.95 14.82
N SER A 272 -0.04 -7.79 14.42
CA SER A 272 1.22 -7.68 13.68
C SER A 272 2.22 -6.81 14.41
N THR A 273 3.46 -7.27 14.51
CA THR A 273 4.59 -6.54 15.09
C THR A 273 5.47 -6.03 13.95
N TYR A 274 5.54 -4.71 13.75
CA TYR A 274 6.41 -4.08 12.75
C TYR A 274 7.58 -3.37 13.42
N ARG A 275 8.80 -3.55 12.92
CA ARG A 275 9.96 -2.80 13.42
C ARG A 275 9.87 -1.32 13.01
N SER A 276 9.90 -0.40 13.98
CA SER A 276 9.63 1.02 13.70
C SER A 276 10.82 1.77 13.07
N ASP A 277 12.00 1.17 13.08
CA ASP A 277 13.22 1.74 12.48
C ASP A 277 13.24 1.63 10.95
N ARG A 278 12.46 0.70 10.38
CA ARG A 278 12.33 0.48 8.92
C ARG A 278 10.92 0.61 8.37
N TYR A 279 9.92 0.72 9.25
CA TYR A 279 8.53 0.81 8.84
C TYR A 279 7.82 2.01 9.46
N ASP A 280 7.18 2.80 8.60
CA ASP A 280 6.33 3.92 8.97
C ASP A 280 4.91 3.74 8.41
N ILE A 281 3.92 4.16 9.19
CA ILE A 281 2.52 4.23 8.76
C ILE A 281 2.20 5.67 8.40
N THR A 282 1.84 5.89 7.14
CA THR A 282 1.40 7.20 6.64
C THR A 282 -0.12 7.20 6.44
N VAL A 283 -0.82 8.13 7.10
CA VAL A 283 -2.26 8.35 6.93
C VAL A 283 -2.49 9.69 6.25
N ALA A 284 -3.18 9.67 5.11
CA ALA A 284 -3.67 10.88 4.45
C ALA A 284 -5.17 11.00 4.68
N TYR A 285 -5.61 12.12 5.25
CA TYR A 285 -7.02 12.46 5.40
C TYR A 285 -7.30 13.83 4.80
N ARG A 286 -8.52 14.02 4.28
CA ARG A 286 -8.99 15.36 3.89
C ARG A 286 -9.59 16.01 5.12
N ALA A 287 -9.01 17.12 5.55
CA ALA A 287 -9.71 18.04 6.43
C ALA A 287 -10.86 18.64 5.62
N THR A 288 -12.09 18.53 6.15
CA THR A 288 -13.27 19.24 5.66
C THR A 288 -13.03 20.73 5.55
#